data_AF-A0A9D8NK36-F1
#
_entry.id   AF-A0A9D8NK36-F1
#
_cell.length_a   1.000
_cell.length_b   1.000
_cell.length_c   1.000
_cell.angle_alpha   90.00
_cell.angle_beta   90.00
_cell.angle_gamma   90.00
#
_symmetry.space_group_name_H-M   'P 1'
#
loop_
_entity.id
_entity.type
_entity.pdbx_description
1 polymer ?
#
loop_
_entity_poly.entity_id
_entity_poly.type
_entity_poly.pdbx_seq_one_letter_code
_entity_poly.pdbx_strand_id
1 'polypeptide(L)'
;MLRRDPTYKRVRAGGRDITGRGTYWLADDHLLVVREEGFHERYRRFYLRDIHALVISHTRTGMVINIVLGAVAAFCVFGALTSTPFALISFLLVVAAIAALFLAINVLLGPTCECVMRTAVQTERLPGIGRLRGARKLSAALVKAAGELQRDIPVGAAPPPLPGAPVPVARPPSGFAPVPPLPIRHYHGRAHAIAFTLMLVDSALVLGYALLEYKAIEYLNMALTLVELGFIVAAIVKQQGTDMAAPVRRVLWTTVIYYALGMVAAFVLAIYIGISSGDEVDIENLRPSSHIALFTLYVVSSGYLLAAGLIGWSALIRFRRAQPGATSSASVPGSGKAVDSAPSPVKPSIPQQVPPLPPTDALN
;
A
#
# COMPACT_ATOMS: atom_id res chain seq x y z
N MET A 1 2.94 17.86 -20.68
CA MET A 1 2.94 17.94 -22.17
C MET A 1 1.76 17.19 -22.80
N LEU A 2 1.43 15.96 -22.39
CA LEU A 2 0.38 15.12 -22.99
C LEU A 2 -1.05 15.72 -23.05
N ARG A 3 -1.38 16.72 -22.23
CA ARG A 3 -2.73 17.31 -22.21
C ARG A 3 -3.06 18.13 -23.47
N ARG A 4 -2.04 18.56 -24.22
CA ARG A 4 -2.20 19.37 -25.45
C ARG A 4 -2.07 18.53 -26.73
N ASP A 5 -1.78 17.25 -26.59
CA ASP A 5 -1.62 16.35 -27.74
C ASP A 5 -3.01 15.78 -28.12
N PRO A 6 -3.52 16.04 -29.34
CA PRO A 6 -4.83 15.54 -29.77
C PRO A 6 -4.89 14.02 -29.85
N THR A 7 -3.75 13.34 -29.99
CA THR A 7 -3.68 11.87 -30.11
C THR A 7 -3.97 11.16 -28.79
N TYR A 8 -3.86 11.84 -27.65
CA TYR A 8 -4.03 11.21 -26.33
C TYR A 8 -5.27 11.71 -25.60
N LYS A 9 -6.22 10.81 -25.36
CA LYS A 9 -7.39 11.07 -24.53
C LYS A 9 -7.20 10.56 -23.12
N ARG A 10 -7.23 11.48 -22.14
CA ARG A 10 -7.11 11.11 -20.72
C ARG A 10 -8.30 10.28 -20.24
N VAL A 11 -8.02 9.10 -19.68
CA VAL A 11 -9.01 8.28 -18.99
C VAL A 11 -9.11 8.72 -17.53
N ARG A 12 -10.30 9.15 -17.09
CA ARG A 12 -10.58 9.57 -15.70
C ARG A 12 -10.71 8.37 -14.73
N ALA A 13 -9.70 7.51 -14.74
CA ALA A 13 -9.59 6.34 -13.87
C ALA A 13 -8.36 6.40 -12.93
N GLY A 14 -7.41 7.31 -13.20
CA GLY A 14 -6.19 7.47 -12.40
C GLY A 14 -6.42 8.11 -11.03
N GLY A 15 -5.50 7.85 -10.11
CA GLY A 15 -5.56 8.28 -8.72
C GLY A 15 -4.18 8.46 -8.10
N ARG A 16 -4.16 8.89 -6.84
CA ARG A 16 -2.94 8.97 -6.03
C ARG A 16 -2.81 7.69 -5.21
N ASP A 17 -1.61 7.11 -5.21
CA ASP A 17 -1.16 6.16 -4.20
C ASP A 17 -0.17 6.88 -3.26
N ILE A 18 0.28 6.20 -2.21
CA ILE A 18 1.23 6.78 -1.23
C ILE A 18 2.58 7.10 -1.88
N THR A 19 2.91 6.40 -2.96
CA THR A 19 4.21 6.47 -3.64
C THR A 19 4.21 7.44 -4.83
N GLY A 20 3.06 7.96 -5.24
CA GLY A 20 2.96 8.66 -6.48
C GLY A 20 1.56 8.84 -7.04
N ARG A 21 1.50 9.35 -8.27
CA ARG A 21 0.26 9.53 -9.03
C ARG A 21 0.30 8.71 -10.30
N GLY A 22 -0.75 7.94 -10.54
CA GLY A 22 -0.95 7.23 -11.81
C GLY A 22 -1.96 7.97 -12.68
N THR A 23 -1.59 8.28 -13.93
CA THR A 23 -2.52 8.78 -14.94
C THR A 23 -2.52 7.90 -16.19
N TYR A 24 -3.68 7.83 -16.83
CA TYR A 24 -3.96 6.92 -17.95
C TYR A 24 -4.39 7.73 -19.14
N TRP A 25 -3.75 7.49 -20.27
CA TRP A 25 -3.97 8.19 -21.53
C TRP A 25 -4.16 7.15 -22.61
N LEU A 26 -5.30 7.21 -23.30
CA LEU A 26 -5.63 6.28 -24.36
C LEU A 26 -5.31 6.96 -25.70
N ALA A 27 -4.52 6.28 -26.53
CA ALA A 27 -4.33 6.58 -27.94
C ALA A 27 -5.08 5.54 -28.80
N ASP A 28 -4.99 5.66 -30.12
CA ASP A 28 -5.73 4.81 -31.05
C ASP A 28 -5.34 3.32 -30.96
N ASP A 29 -4.06 3.03 -30.72
CA ASP A 29 -3.50 1.67 -30.72
C ASP A 29 -2.95 1.21 -29.36
N HIS A 30 -2.83 2.11 -28.37
CA HIS A 30 -2.22 1.79 -27.09
C HIS A 30 -2.75 2.61 -25.91
N LEU A 31 -2.58 2.04 -24.71
CA LEU A 31 -2.74 2.72 -23.43
C LEU A 31 -1.37 3.18 -22.92
N LEU A 32 -1.21 4.49 -22.72
CA LEU A 32 -0.07 5.08 -22.05
C LEU A 32 -0.37 5.27 -20.55
N VAL A 33 0.42 4.61 -19.71
CA VAL A 33 0.41 4.74 -18.26
C VAL A 33 1.58 5.62 -17.86
N VAL A 34 1.25 6.68 -17.12
CA VAL A 34 2.22 7.66 -16.63
C VAL A 34 2.22 7.61 -15.11
N ARG A 35 3.38 7.35 -14.53
CA ARG A 35 3.56 7.26 -13.08
C ARG A 35 4.54 8.32 -12.61
N GLU A 36 4.05 9.20 -11.76
CA GLU A 36 4.87 10.21 -11.06
C GLU A 36 5.35 9.60 -9.75
N GLU A 37 6.64 9.32 -9.61
CA GLU A 37 7.30 8.86 -8.38
C GLU A 37 8.28 9.95 -7.90
N GLY A 38 7.77 10.89 -7.11
CA GLY A 38 8.54 12.05 -6.64
C GLY A 38 8.95 12.97 -7.80
N PHE A 39 10.25 13.04 -8.08
CA PHE A 39 10.81 13.82 -9.20
C PHE A 39 11.01 13.01 -10.49
N HIS A 40 10.67 11.72 -10.48
CA HIS A 40 10.78 10.86 -11.66
C HIS A 40 9.40 10.57 -12.24
N GLU A 41 9.28 10.69 -13.55
CA GLU A 41 8.08 10.32 -14.28
C GLU A 41 8.39 9.13 -15.18
N ARG A 42 7.71 8.01 -14.94
CA ARG A 42 7.86 6.78 -15.72
C ARG A 42 6.70 6.64 -16.69
N TYR A 43 7.03 6.43 -17.95
CA TYR A 43 6.08 6.28 -19.04
C TYR A 43 6.11 4.83 -19.52
N ARG A 44 4.94 4.19 -19.59
CA ARG A 44 4.81 2.82 -20.08
C ARG A 44 3.66 2.70 -21.06
N ARG A 45 3.93 2.09 -22.21
CA ARG A 45 2.95 1.89 -23.27
C ARG A 45 2.51 0.43 -23.28
N PHE A 46 1.21 0.21 -23.41
CA PHE A 46 0.58 -1.10 -23.58
C PHE A 46 -0.25 -1.08 -24.84
N TYR A 47 0.21 -1.75 -25.89
CA TYR A 47 -0.55 -1.85 -27.14
C TYR A 47 -1.84 -2.64 -26.92
N LEU A 48 -2.97 -2.11 -27.41
CA LEU A 48 -4.30 -2.69 -27.19
C LEU A 48 -4.37 -4.13 -27.72
N ARG A 49 -3.69 -4.42 -28.83
CA ARG A 49 -3.57 -5.76 -29.41
C ARG A 49 -2.86 -6.77 -28.51
N ASP A 50 -1.97 -6.30 -27.63
CA ASP A 50 -1.17 -7.16 -26.75
C ASP A 50 -1.84 -7.34 -25.38
N ILE A 51 -2.90 -6.58 -25.07
CA ILE A 51 -3.64 -6.69 -23.80
C ILE A 51 -4.55 -7.91 -23.86
N HIS A 52 -4.21 -8.94 -23.09
CA HIS A 52 -5.01 -10.17 -23.03
C HIS A 52 -6.10 -10.10 -21.97
N ALA A 53 -5.80 -9.48 -20.82
CA ALA A 53 -6.78 -9.38 -19.74
C ALA A 53 -6.51 -8.20 -18.81
N LEU A 54 -7.59 -7.65 -18.26
CA LEU A 54 -7.57 -6.74 -17.12
C LEU A 54 -8.23 -7.44 -15.93
N VAL A 55 -7.43 -7.85 -14.94
CA VAL A 55 -7.91 -8.54 -13.75
C VAL A 55 -8.16 -7.52 -12.65
N ILE A 56 -9.41 -7.43 -12.19
CA ILE A 56 -9.82 -6.56 -11.07
C ILE A 56 -10.08 -7.45 -9.86
N SER A 57 -9.29 -7.27 -8.80
CA SER A 57 -9.43 -8.03 -7.55
C SER A 57 -9.88 -7.10 -6.42
N HIS A 58 -10.85 -7.54 -5.62
CA HIS A 58 -11.25 -6.81 -4.41
C HIS A 58 -10.12 -6.85 -3.37
N THR A 59 -9.81 -5.71 -2.76
CA THR A 59 -8.85 -5.65 -1.66
C THR A 59 -9.57 -5.43 -0.34
N ARG A 60 -9.07 -6.06 0.72
CA ARG A 60 -9.60 -5.85 2.09
C ARG A 60 -9.12 -4.54 2.71
N THR A 61 -8.33 -3.75 2.01
CA THR A 61 -7.73 -2.51 2.53
C THR A 61 -8.78 -1.51 2.98
N GLY A 62 -9.82 -1.25 2.16
CA GLY A 62 -10.89 -0.32 2.50
C GLY A 62 -11.70 -0.76 3.72
N MET A 63 -11.97 -2.07 3.85
CA MET A 63 -12.64 -2.64 5.01
C MET A 63 -11.81 -2.46 6.28
N VAL A 64 -10.50 -2.74 6.23
CA VAL A 64 -9.60 -2.53 7.36
C VAL A 64 -9.59 -1.06 7.78
N ILE A 65 -9.43 -0.13 6.83
CA ILE A 65 -9.46 1.30 7.13
C ILE A 65 -10.79 1.71 7.78
N ASN A 66 -11.93 1.17 7.33
CA ASN A 66 -13.23 1.46 7.92
C ASN A 66 -13.35 0.96 9.36
N ILE A 67 -12.96 -0.30 9.61
CA ILE A 67 -12.98 -0.87 10.97
C ILE A 67 -12.17 0.00 11.92
N VAL A 68 -11.03 0.48 11.44
CA VAL A 68 -10.11 1.27 12.24
C VAL A 68 -10.65 2.66 12.52
N LEU A 69 -11.10 3.39 11.49
CA LEU A 69 -11.66 4.73 11.69
C LEU A 69 -12.90 4.65 12.59
N GLY A 70 -13.70 3.58 12.46
CA GLY A 70 -14.78 3.27 13.37
C GLY A 70 -14.32 3.04 14.80
N ALA A 71 -13.25 2.24 15.00
CA ALA A 71 -12.69 1.97 16.33
C ALA A 71 -12.10 3.24 16.98
N VAL A 72 -11.38 4.07 16.23
CA VAL A 72 -10.86 5.36 16.70
C VAL A 72 -12.01 6.28 17.09
N ALA A 73 -13.01 6.45 16.22
CA ALA A 73 -14.17 7.28 16.51
C ALA A 73 -14.92 6.78 17.75
N ALA A 74 -15.16 5.48 17.86
CA ALA A 74 -15.79 4.87 19.02
C ALA A 74 -14.97 5.09 20.31
N PHE A 75 -13.65 4.89 20.27
CA PHE A 75 -12.76 5.13 21.41
C PHE A 75 -12.81 6.59 21.87
N CYS A 76 -12.75 7.54 20.93
CA CYS A 76 -12.81 8.96 21.26
C CYS A 76 -14.18 9.38 21.80
N VAL A 77 -15.28 8.91 21.21
CA VAL A 77 -16.63 9.16 21.75
C VAL A 77 -16.77 8.57 23.14
N PHE A 78 -16.28 7.35 23.33
CA PHE A 78 -16.32 6.68 24.63
C PHE A 78 -15.54 7.47 25.68
N GLY A 79 -14.29 7.82 25.39
CA GLY A 79 -13.47 8.66 26.28
C GLY A 79 -14.13 10.00 26.58
N ALA A 80 -14.82 10.61 25.61
CA ALA A 80 -15.55 11.86 25.83
C ALA A 80 -16.75 11.68 26.77
N LEU A 81 -17.48 10.56 26.69
CA LEU A 81 -18.61 10.26 27.57
C LEU A 81 -18.20 9.95 29.01
N THR A 82 -16.97 9.47 29.22
CA THR A 82 -16.43 9.15 30.56
C THR A 82 -15.51 10.23 31.12
N SER A 83 -15.27 11.31 30.39
CA SER A 83 -14.42 12.42 30.84
C SER A 83 -15.26 13.54 31.45
N THR A 84 -14.75 14.20 32.48
CA THR A 84 -15.33 15.42 33.07
C THR A 84 -14.70 16.72 32.53
N PRO A 85 -13.38 16.81 32.23
CA PRO A 85 -12.81 18.09 31.83
C PRO A 85 -13.33 18.50 30.46
N PHE A 86 -14.02 19.65 30.39
CA PHE A 86 -14.62 20.15 29.15
C PHE A 86 -13.62 20.24 27.99
N ALA A 87 -12.37 20.61 28.29
CA ALA A 87 -11.29 20.66 27.31
C ALA A 87 -10.98 19.28 26.69
N LEU A 88 -10.95 18.23 27.52
CA LEU A 88 -10.68 16.87 27.09
C LEU A 88 -11.85 16.29 26.29
N ILE A 89 -13.09 16.49 26.77
CA ILE A 89 -14.32 16.09 26.06
C ILE A 89 -14.33 16.73 24.67
N SER A 90 -14.12 18.05 24.60
CA SER A 90 -14.13 18.80 23.34
C SER A 90 -13.06 18.29 22.37
N PHE A 91 -11.83 18.06 22.86
CA PHE A 91 -10.75 17.50 22.05
C PHE A 91 -11.11 16.11 21.49
N LEU A 92 -11.60 15.21 22.33
CA LEU A 92 -11.96 13.85 21.92
C LEU A 92 -13.11 13.85 20.91
N LEU A 93 -14.14 14.69 21.09
CA LEU A 93 -15.23 14.82 20.14
C LEU A 93 -14.77 15.37 18.79
N VAL A 94 -13.83 16.31 18.77
CA VAL A 94 -13.23 16.81 17.51
C VAL A 94 -12.48 15.68 16.79
N VAL A 95 -11.66 14.91 17.50
CA VAL A 95 -10.95 13.77 16.91
C VAL A 95 -11.94 12.72 16.39
N ALA A 96 -12.99 12.41 17.17
CA ALA A 96 -14.05 11.49 16.76
C ALA A 96 -14.77 11.97 15.50
N ALA A 97 -15.11 13.26 15.42
CA ALA A 97 -15.78 13.86 14.27
C ALA A 97 -14.89 13.78 13.00
N ILE A 98 -13.60 14.05 13.14
CA ILE A 98 -12.63 13.92 12.04
C ILE A 98 -12.53 12.45 11.58
N ALA A 99 -12.43 11.50 12.51
CA ALA A 99 -12.37 10.08 12.19
C ALA A 99 -13.66 9.59 11.50
N ALA A 100 -14.82 10.01 12.00
CA ALA A 100 -16.13 9.72 11.41
C ALA A 100 -16.29 10.33 10.01
N LEU A 101 -15.78 11.55 9.79
CA LEU A 101 -15.77 12.17 8.47
C LEU A 101 -14.93 11.36 7.48
N PHE A 102 -13.72 10.95 7.86
CA PHE A 102 -12.88 10.10 7.00
C PHE A 102 -13.52 8.72 6.75
N LEU A 103 -14.19 8.15 7.75
CA LEU A 103 -14.93 6.90 7.62
C LEU A 103 -16.04 7.05 6.59
N ALA A 104 -16.86 8.10 6.71
CA ALA A 104 -17.93 8.42 5.78
C ALA A 104 -17.39 8.59 4.35
N ILE A 105 -16.32 9.37 4.17
CA ILE A 105 -15.66 9.54 2.86
C ILE A 105 -15.21 8.18 2.30
N ASN A 106 -14.58 7.33 3.12
CA ASN A 106 -14.08 6.04 2.66
C ASN A 106 -15.21 5.08 2.25
N VAL A 107 -16.32 5.08 2.99
CA VAL A 107 -17.53 4.31 2.67
C VAL A 107 -18.19 4.83 1.39
N LEU A 108 -18.36 6.15 1.24
CA LEU A 108 -18.98 6.79 0.08
C LEU A 108 -18.16 6.60 -1.23
N LEU A 109 -16.83 6.55 -1.12
CA LEU A 109 -15.94 6.25 -2.24
C LEU A 109 -16.04 4.79 -2.71
N GLY A 110 -16.58 3.90 -1.88
CA GLY A 110 -16.86 2.50 -2.21
C GLY A 110 -15.66 1.56 -2.08
N PRO A 111 -15.82 0.29 -2.47
CA PRO A 111 -14.82 -0.75 -2.21
C PRO A 111 -13.49 -0.47 -2.91
N THR A 112 -12.40 -0.82 -2.22
CA THR A 112 -11.05 -0.77 -2.77
C THR A 112 -10.78 -1.98 -3.64
N CYS A 113 -9.98 -1.80 -4.70
CA CYS A 113 -9.58 -2.86 -5.60
C CYS A 113 -8.12 -2.72 -6.00
N GLU A 114 -7.59 -3.81 -6.55
CA GLU A 114 -6.31 -3.85 -7.22
C GLU A 114 -6.55 -4.26 -8.68
N CYS A 115 -5.91 -3.55 -9.61
CA CYS A 115 -6.01 -3.82 -11.04
C CYS A 115 -4.67 -4.32 -11.57
N VAL A 116 -4.71 -5.46 -12.25
CA VAL A 116 -3.54 -6.08 -12.88
C VAL A 116 -3.82 -6.23 -14.36
N MET A 117 -2.97 -5.64 -15.19
CA MET A 117 -3.00 -5.78 -16.63
C MET A 117 -2.09 -6.92 -17.05
N ARG A 118 -2.61 -7.82 -17.88
CA ARG A 118 -1.86 -8.90 -18.51
C ARG A 118 -1.67 -8.59 -19.97
N THR A 119 -0.43 -8.63 -20.41
CA THR A 119 -0.07 -8.63 -21.83
C THR A 119 0.52 -9.96 -22.24
N ALA A 120 0.78 -10.11 -23.55
CA ALA A 120 1.48 -11.26 -24.11
C ALA A 120 2.81 -11.58 -23.40
N VAL A 121 3.51 -10.55 -22.88
CA VAL A 121 4.87 -10.70 -22.35
C VAL A 121 4.92 -10.57 -20.83
N GLN A 122 4.00 -9.82 -20.21
CA GLN A 122 4.12 -9.49 -18.79
C GLN A 122 2.78 -9.27 -18.08
N THR A 123 2.81 -9.45 -16.76
CA THR A 123 1.71 -9.12 -15.86
C THR A 123 2.12 -7.96 -14.98
N GLU A 124 1.37 -6.86 -15.00
CA GLU A 124 1.73 -5.63 -14.29
C GLU A 124 0.57 -5.02 -13.52
N ARG A 125 0.86 -4.52 -12.32
CA ARG A 125 -0.10 -3.78 -11.50
C ARG A 125 -0.27 -2.36 -12.03
N LEU A 126 -1.51 -1.95 -12.24
CA LEU A 126 -1.86 -0.62 -12.72
C LEU A 126 -1.87 0.39 -11.54
N PRO A 127 -0.91 1.34 -11.48
CA PRO A 127 -0.76 2.23 -10.33
C PRO A 127 -1.90 3.25 -10.21
N GLY A 128 -2.32 3.57 -8.99
CA GLY A 128 -3.32 4.62 -8.74
C GLY A 128 -4.78 4.24 -9.02
N ILE A 129 -5.09 3.01 -9.46
CA ILE A 129 -6.48 2.50 -9.54
C ILE A 129 -6.79 1.71 -8.26
N GLY A 130 -7.07 2.44 -7.18
CA GLY A 130 -7.37 1.86 -5.88
C GLY A 130 -8.85 1.60 -5.60
N ARG A 131 -9.77 2.05 -6.48
CA ARG A 131 -11.23 1.98 -6.26
C ARG A 131 -11.94 1.33 -7.43
N LEU A 132 -12.96 0.53 -7.13
CA LEU A 132 -13.69 -0.26 -8.12
C LEU A 132 -14.36 0.62 -9.20
N ARG A 133 -14.86 1.80 -8.82
CA ARG A 133 -15.43 2.76 -9.79
C ARG A 133 -14.39 3.21 -10.83
N GLY A 134 -13.15 3.46 -10.42
CA GLY A 134 -12.05 3.82 -11.32
C GLY A 134 -11.68 2.65 -12.24
N ALA A 135 -11.57 1.45 -11.67
CA ALA A 135 -11.29 0.23 -12.43
C ALA A 135 -12.33 -0.04 -13.52
N ARG A 136 -13.62 0.06 -13.17
CA ARG A 136 -14.73 -0.09 -14.13
C ARG A 136 -14.67 0.95 -15.25
N LYS A 137 -14.36 2.21 -14.92
CA LYS A 137 -14.18 3.28 -15.92
C LYS A 137 -13.03 2.98 -16.88
N LEU A 138 -11.89 2.50 -16.38
CA LEU A 138 -10.78 2.10 -17.25
C LEU A 138 -11.17 0.91 -18.13
N SER A 139 -11.79 -0.12 -17.54
CA SER A 139 -12.21 -1.31 -18.30
C SER A 139 -13.18 -0.94 -19.43
N ALA A 140 -14.16 -0.06 -19.16
CA ALA A 140 -15.11 0.39 -20.18
C ALA A 140 -14.42 1.19 -21.29
N ALA A 141 -13.43 2.03 -20.94
CA ALA A 141 -12.66 2.77 -21.93
C ALA A 141 -11.82 1.83 -22.83
N LEU A 142 -11.20 0.80 -22.25
CA LEU A 142 -10.40 -0.18 -23.00
C LEU A 142 -11.26 -1.06 -23.90
N VAL A 143 -12.40 -1.55 -23.40
CA VAL A 143 -13.33 -2.36 -24.20
C VAL A 143 -13.84 -1.58 -25.40
N LYS A 144 -14.17 -0.28 -25.19
CA LYS A 144 -14.58 0.59 -26.29
C LYS A 144 -13.47 0.74 -27.35
N ALA A 145 -12.25 1.04 -26.91
CA ALA A 145 -11.12 1.24 -27.81
C ALA A 145 -10.75 -0.02 -28.60
N ALA A 146 -10.73 -1.17 -27.93
CA ALA A 146 -10.47 -2.45 -28.58
C ALA A 146 -11.55 -2.80 -29.60
N GLY A 147 -12.82 -2.51 -29.30
CA GLY A 147 -13.92 -2.70 -30.25
C GLY A 147 -13.85 -1.81 -31.47
N GLU A 148 -13.33 -0.57 -31.35
CA GLU A 148 -13.07 0.32 -32.48
C GLU A 148 -11.95 -0.25 -33.37
N LEU A 149 -10.85 -0.71 -32.78
CA LEU A 149 -9.73 -1.31 -33.53
C LEU A 149 -10.13 -2.61 -34.26
N GLN A 150 -11.02 -3.41 -33.67
CA GLN A 150 -11.42 -4.69 -34.22
C GLN A 150 -12.46 -4.58 -35.34
N ARG A 151 -13.17 -3.46 -35.46
CA ARG A 151 -14.11 -3.19 -36.56
C ARG A 151 -13.43 -2.90 -37.89
N ASP A 152 -12.21 -2.36 -37.84
CA ASP A 152 -11.40 -2.08 -39.02
C ASP A 152 -10.68 -3.33 -39.55
N ILE A 153 -10.80 -4.47 -38.85
CA ILE A 153 -10.35 -5.77 -39.36
C ILE A 153 -11.45 -6.31 -40.28
N PRO A 154 -11.22 -6.46 -41.59
CA PRO A 154 -12.25 -6.94 -42.51
C PRO A 154 -12.68 -8.35 -42.10
N VAL A 155 -13.95 -8.49 -41.71
CA VAL A 155 -14.61 -9.79 -41.48
C VAL A 155 -14.76 -10.47 -42.83
N GLY A 156 -13.70 -11.11 -43.32
CA GLY A 156 -13.70 -11.76 -44.63
C GLY A 156 -12.35 -11.90 -45.32
N ALA A 157 -11.29 -11.25 -44.82
CA ALA A 157 -9.95 -11.55 -45.29
C ALA A 157 -9.46 -12.85 -44.64
N ALA A 158 -10.00 -13.98 -45.10
CA ALA A 158 -9.25 -15.22 -45.02
C ALA A 158 -7.88 -14.94 -45.67
N PRO A 159 -6.76 -15.19 -44.98
CA PRO A 159 -5.46 -15.03 -45.63
C PRO A 159 -5.50 -15.82 -46.94
N PRO A 160 -5.10 -15.22 -48.09
CA PRO A 160 -5.07 -15.96 -49.34
C PRO A 160 -4.26 -17.24 -49.10
N PRO A 161 -4.78 -18.41 -49.50
CA PRO A 161 -4.09 -19.67 -49.26
C PRO A 161 -2.74 -19.57 -49.95
N LEU A 162 -1.68 -19.47 -49.15
CA LEU A 162 -0.32 -19.58 -49.63
C LEU A 162 -0.22 -20.92 -50.38
N PRO A 163 0.12 -20.93 -51.68
CA PRO A 163 0.35 -22.17 -52.41
C PRO A 163 1.50 -22.92 -51.71
N GLY A 164 1.18 -23.99 -50.99
CA GLY A 164 2.15 -24.79 -50.21
C GLY A 164 2.08 -24.66 -48.68
N ALA A 165 1.04 -24.07 -48.10
CA ALA A 165 0.88 -24.06 -46.64
C ALA A 165 0.75 -25.51 -46.08
N PRO A 166 1.57 -25.92 -45.09
CA PRO A 166 1.42 -27.20 -44.41
C PRO A 166 0.06 -27.31 -43.71
N VAL A 167 -0.41 -28.55 -43.60
CA VAL A 167 -1.55 -29.08 -42.82
C VAL A 167 -1.99 -28.16 -41.67
N PRO A 168 -3.32 -27.96 -41.44
CA PRO A 168 -3.86 -27.07 -40.42
C PRO A 168 -3.07 -27.19 -39.11
N VAL A 169 -2.34 -26.13 -38.77
CA VAL A 169 -1.65 -26.00 -37.49
C VAL A 169 -2.72 -26.23 -36.43
N ALA A 170 -2.56 -27.32 -35.69
CA ALA A 170 -3.42 -27.68 -34.59
C ALA A 170 -3.68 -26.42 -33.76
N ARG A 171 -4.97 -26.15 -33.52
CA ARG A 171 -5.46 -25.09 -32.63
C ARG A 171 -4.47 -24.96 -31.47
N PRO A 172 -3.84 -23.78 -31.23
CA PRO A 172 -2.88 -23.65 -30.16
C PRO A 172 -3.51 -24.24 -28.91
N PRO A 173 -2.83 -25.14 -28.18
CA PRO A 173 -3.43 -25.84 -27.07
C PRO A 173 -4.10 -24.80 -26.18
N SER A 174 -5.39 -24.98 -25.93
CA SER A 174 -6.19 -24.19 -24.97
C SER A 174 -5.72 -24.38 -23.53
N GLY A 175 -4.48 -24.83 -23.33
CA GLY A 175 -3.77 -24.75 -22.08
C GLY A 175 -3.30 -23.32 -21.91
N PHE A 176 -4.10 -22.51 -21.23
CA PHE A 176 -3.55 -21.37 -20.51
C PHE A 176 -2.35 -21.88 -19.72
N ALA A 177 -1.14 -21.44 -20.09
CA ALA A 177 0.05 -21.74 -19.31
C ALA A 177 -0.27 -21.39 -17.83
N PRO A 178 0.08 -22.25 -16.87
CA PRO A 178 -0.21 -22.01 -15.46
C PRO A 178 0.24 -20.60 -15.10
N VAL A 179 -0.72 -19.80 -14.62
CA VAL A 179 -0.49 -18.40 -14.24
C VAL A 179 0.70 -18.39 -13.28
N PRO A 180 1.84 -17.75 -13.63
CA PRO A 180 2.91 -17.60 -12.67
C PRO A 180 2.35 -16.84 -11.46
N PRO A 181 2.56 -17.34 -10.24
CA PRO A 181 2.06 -16.67 -9.04
C PRO A 181 2.55 -15.23 -9.02
N LEU A 182 1.66 -14.30 -8.67
CA LEU A 182 1.99 -12.88 -8.65
C LEU A 182 3.24 -12.66 -7.79
N PRO A 183 4.18 -11.80 -8.23
CA PRO A 183 5.39 -11.53 -7.46
C PRO A 183 4.98 -11.01 -6.07
N ILE A 184 5.42 -11.74 -5.03
CA ILE A 184 5.15 -11.39 -3.65
C ILE A 184 5.91 -10.10 -3.36
N ARG A 185 5.21 -9.08 -2.83
CA ARG A 185 5.83 -7.80 -2.51
C ARG A 185 6.72 -7.97 -1.28
N HIS A 186 8.00 -7.71 -1.45
CA HIS A 186 8.93 -7.71 -0.34
C HIS A 186 8.71 -6.52 0.59
N TYR A 187 8.59 -6.76 1.90
CA TYR A 187 8.34 -5.72 2.88
C TYR A 187 9.24 -5.84 4.12
N HIS A 188 9.98 -4.77 4.43
CA HIS A 188 10.99 -4.74 5.50
C HIS A 188 10.43 -4.69 6.94
N GLY A 189 9.11 -4.49 7.12
CA GLY A 189 8.50 -4.47 8.45
C GLY A 189 8.81 -3.24 9.31
N ARG A 190 9.14 -2.08 8.73
CA ARG A 190 9.43 -0.86 9.52
C ARG A 190 8.24 -0.37 10.34
N ALA A 191 7.01 -0.46 9.81
CA ALA A 191 5.82 -0.03 10.55
C ALA A 191 5.54 -0.96 11.73
N HIS A 192 5.75 -2.27 11.57
CA HIS A 192 5.65 -3.25 12.66
C HIS A 192 6.65 -2.98 13.77
N ALA A 193 7.91 -2.66 13.43
CA ALA A 193 8.92 -2.31 14.44
C ALA A 193 8.47 -1.11 15.29
N ILE A 194 7.96 -0.05 14.66
CA ILE A 194 7.46 1.12 15.37
C ILE A 194 6.27 0.73 16.26
N ALA A 195 5.28 0.00 15.73
CA ALA A 195 4.12 -0.44 16.49
C ALA A 195 4.52 -1.28 17.71
N PHE A 196 5.43 -2.24 17.57
CA PHE A 196 5.89 -3.07 18.69
C PHE A 196 6.73 -2.29 19.71
N THR A 197 7.50 -1.29 19.28
CA THR A 197 8.16 -0.38 20.23
C THR A 197 7.14 0.47 20.99
N LEU A 198 6.13 1.00 20.32
CA LEU A 198 5.08 1.78 20.97
C LEU A 198 4.33 0.93 22.01
N MET A 199 4.01 -0.34 21.71
CA MET A 199 3.42 -1.28 22.68
C MET A 199 4.26 -1.45 23.96
N LEU A 200 5.59 -1.50 23.83
CA LEU A 200 6.48 -1.63 25.00
C LEU A 200 6.49 -0.35 25.84
N VAL A 201 6.44 0.82 25.20
CA VAL A 201 6.35 2.11 25.89
C VAL A 201 4.96 2.28 26.53
N ASP A 202 3.89 1.92 25.83
CA ASP A 202 2.50 1.96 26.31
C ASP A 202 2.35 1.06 27.55
N SER A 203 2.89 -0.17 27.51
CA SER A 203 2.94 -1.06 28.67
C SER A 203 3.58 -0.42 29.92
N ALA A 204 4.71 0.30 29.74
CA ALA A 204 5.39 0.98 30.82
C ALA A 204 4.61 2.19 31.35
N LEU A 205 3.94 2.96 30.47
CA LEU A 205 3.09 4.08 30.89
C LEU A 205 1.84 3.61 31.61
N VAL A 206 1.17 2.57 31.13
CA VAL A 206 0.01 1.93 31.77
C VAL A 206 0.38 1.47 33.19
N LEU A 207 1.51 0.78 33.35
CA LEU A 207 1.97 0.36 34.68
C LEU A 207 2.39 1.54 35.55
N GLY A 208 3.10 2.52 34.99
CA GLY A 208 3.51 3.72 35.70
C GLY A 208 2.31 4.52 36.22
N TYR A 209 1.24 4.63 35.43
CA TYR A 209 -0.01 5.26 35.88
C TYR A 209 -0.65 4.47 37.03
N ALA A 210 -0.74 3.14 36.91
CA ALA A 210 -1.33 2.30 37.95
C ALA A 210 -0.60 2.38 39.30
N LEU A 211 0.71 2.65 39.29
CA LEU A 211 1.54 2.73 40.49
C LEU A 211 1.67 4.15 41.05
N LEU A 212 1.75 5.17 40.19
CA LEU A 212 2.07 6.55 40.58
C LEU A 212 0.85 7.48 40.60
N GLU A 213 -0.23 7.10 39.92
CA GLU A 213 -1.51 7.84 39.85
C GLU A 213 -1.40 9.30 39.34
N TYR A 214 -0.34 9.64 38.62
CA TYR A 214 -0.19 10.97 38.03
C TYR A 214 -1.06 11.12 36.77
N LYS A 215 -2.01 12.07 36.79
CA LYS A 215 -2.89 12.39 35.64
C LYS A 215 -2.12 12.76 34.37
N ALA A 216 -0.93 13.35 34.49
CA ALA A 216 -0.07 13.64 33.33
C ALA A 216 0.34 12.36 32.59
N ILE A 217 0.58 11.25 33.31
CA ILE A 217 0.89 9.94 32.70
C ILE A 217 -0.36 9.39 32.00
N GLU A 218 -1.55 9.57 32.58
CA GLU A 218 -2.82 9.17 31.97
C GLU A 218 -3.03 9.83 30.60
N TYR A 219 -2.88 11.15 30.54
CA TYR A 219 -3.02 11.91 29.29
C TYR A 219 -1.96 11.55 28.26
N LEU A 220 -0.71 11.35 28.70
CA LEU A 220 0.37 10.91 27.83
C LEU A 220 0.10 9.50 27.28
N ASN A 221 -0.39 8.59 28.13
CA ASN A 221 -0.77 7.24 27.75
C ASN A 221 -1.88 7.27 26.70
N MET A 222 -2.96 8.04 26.93
CA MET A 222 -4.05 8.18 25.97
C MET A 222 -3.57 8.71 24.61
N ALA A 223 -2.69 9.72 24.60
CA ALA A 223 -2.11 10.23 23.36
C ALA A 223 -1.23 9.18 22.65
N LEU A 224 -0.42 8.43 23.41
CA LEU A 224 0.41 7.35 22.89
C LEU A 224 -0.42 6.23 22.28
N THR A 225 -1.48 5.79 22.96
CA THR A 225 -2.39 4.75 22.47
C THR A 225 -3.03 5.14 21.13
N LEU A 226 -3.40 6.41 20.93
CA LEU A 226 -3.92 6.90 19.64
C LEU A 226 -2.87 6.81 18.52
N VAL A 227 -1.63 7.20 18.80
CA VAL A 227 -0.51 7.10 17.86
C VAL A 227 -0.21 5.64 17.54
N GLU A 228 -0.17 4.79 18.56
CA GLU A 228 0.04 3.35 18.44
C GLU A 228 -1.02 2.72 17.53
N LEU A 229 -2.30 3.01 17.77
CA LEU A 229 -3.40 2.51 16.96
C LEU A 229 -3.20 2.91 15.49
N GLY A 230 -2.79 4.16 15.21
CA GLY A 230 -2.42 4.60 13.86
C GLY A 230 -1.31 3.76 13.21
N PHE A 231 -0.27 3.40 13.96
CA PHE A 231 0.83 2.57 13.47
C PHE A 231 0.47 1.09 13.29
N ILE A 232 -0.32 0.51 14.20
CA ILE A 232 -0.87 -0.84 14.06
C ILE A 232 -1.63 -0.94 12.73
N VAL A 233 -2.43 0.08 12.42
CA VAL A 233 -3.24 0.15 11.20
C VAL A 233 -2.35 0.25 9.97
N ALA A 234 -1.41 1.18 9.98
CA ALA A 234 -0.46 1.35 8.89
C ALA A 234 0.31 0.04 8.62
N ALA A 235 0.66 -0.69 9.68
CA ALA A 235 1.30 -2.00 9.58
C ALA A 235 0.35 -3.08 9.02
N ILE A 236 -0.92 -3.14 9.46
CA ILE A 236 -1.93 -4.09 8.95
C ILE A 236 -2.26 -3.83 7.48
N VAL A 237 -2.30 -2.56 7.05
CA VAL A 237 -2.50 -2.20 5.64
C VAL A 237 -1.27 -2.56 4.81
N LYS A 238 -0.06 -2.21 5.29
CA LYS A 238 1.18 -2.46 4.55
C LYS A 238 1.54 -3.93 4.42
N GLN A 239 1.09 -4.81 5.33
CA GLN A 239 1.32 -6.25 5.24
C GLN A 239 0.40 -6.99 4.25
N GLN A 240 -0.59 -6.32 3.65
CA GLN A 240 -1.48 -6.99 2.68
C GLN A 240 -0.70 -7.33 1.40
N GLY A 241 -0.66 -8.62 1.06
CA GLY A 241 0.02 -9.11 -0.15
C GLY A 241 1.55 -9.09 -0.07
N THR A 242 2.11 -9.09 1.15
CA THR A 242 3.56 -9.18 1.37
C THR A 242 3.99 -10.55 1.87
N ASP A 243 5.29 -10.82 1.83
CA ASP A 243 5.96 -12.02 2.34
C ASP A 243 6.03 -12.10 3.88
N MET A 244 5.26 -11.27 4.59
CA MET A 244 5.39 -11.12 6.04
C MET A 244 4.97 -12.40 6.78
N ALA A 245 5.82 -12.86 7.69
CA ALA A 245 5.58 -14.05 8.48
C ALA A 245 4.25 -13.98 9.27
N ALA A 246 3.49 -15.08 9.25
CA ALA A 246 2.22 -15.21 9.98
C ALA A 246 2.26 -14.80 11.47
N PRO A 247 3.29 -15.13 12.28
CA PRO A 247 3.32 -14.68 13.68
C PRO A 247 3.34 -13.16 13.81
N VAL A 248 4.13 -12.45 13.00
CA VAL A 248 4.20 -10.97 13.01
C VAL A 248 2.82 -10.36 12.70
N ARG A 249 2.09 -10.96 11.76
CA ARG A 249 0.74 -10.53 11.39
C ARG A 249 -0.28 -10.77 12.49
N ARG A 250 -0.20 -11.92 13.17
CA ARG A 250 -1.15 -12.32 14.22
C ARG A 250 -1.10 -11.40 15.43
N VAL A 251 0.10 -11.00 15.88
CA VAL A 251 0.27 -10.11 17.04
C VAL A 251 -0.51 -8.80 16.88
N LEU A 252 -0.43 -8.15 15.72
CA LEU A 252 -1.17 -6.89 15.51
C LEU A 252 -2.68 -7.08 15.56
N TRP A 253 -3.20 -8.17 14.98
CA TRP A 253 -4.63 -8.47 15.03
C TRP A 253 -5.10 -8.82 16.44
N THR A 254 -4.30 -9.57 17.21
CA THR A 254 -4.65 -9.86 18.61
C THR A 254 -4.66 -8.57 19.43
N THR A 255 -3.75 -7.62 19.18
CA THR A 255 -3.78 -6.33 19.89
C THR A 255 -4.99 -5.47 19.51
N VAL A 256 -5.43 -5.47 18.25
CA VAL A 256 -6.69 -4.80 17.88
C VAL A 256 -7.88 -5.41 18.61
N ILE A 257 -7.96 -6.75 18.66
CA ILE A 257 -9.03 -7.45 19.39
C ILE A 257 -8.94 -7.14 20.89
N TYR A 258 -7.74 -7.12 21.45
CA TYR A 258 -7.48 -6.78 22.84
C TYR A 258 -8.00 -5.39 23.20
N TYR A 259 -7.67 -4.36 22.42
CA TYR A 259 -8.16 -3.01 22.65
C TYR A 259 -9.69 -2.92 22.55
N ALA A 260 -10.30 -3.63 21.61
CA ALA A 260 -11.75 -3.67 21.48
C ALA A 260 -12.42 -4.30 22.73
N LEU A 261 -11.90 -5.44 23.20
CA LEU A 261 -12.41 -6.10 24.40
C LEU A 261 -12.15 -5.28 25.66
N GLY A 262 -10.96 -4.66 25.77
CA GLY A 262 -10.59 -3.79 26.87
C GLY A 262 -11.49 -2.56 26.98
N MET A 263 -11.87 -1.96 25.84
CA MET A 263 -12.84 -0.86 25.81
C MET A 263 -14.22 -1.29 26.34
N VAL A 264 -14.71 -2.46 25.92
CA VAL A 264 -15.98 -3.00 26.42
C VAL A 264 -15.90 -3.29 27.92
N ALA A 265 -14.81 -3.91 28.38
CA ALA A 265 -14.61 -4.21 29.79
C ALA A 265 -14.53 -2.93 30.65
N ALA A 266 -13.81 -1.91 30.18
CA ALA A 266 -13.71 -0.61 30.84
C ALA A 266 -15.09 0.08 30.92
N PHE A 267 -15.90 0.00 29.86
CA PHE A 267 -17.25 0.55 29.85
C PHE A 267 -18.19 -0.14 30.85
N VAL A 268 -18.22 -1.47 30.85
CA VAL A 268 -19.03 -2.25 31.80
C VAL A 268 -18.60 -1.95 33.24
N LEU A 269 -17.30 -1.86 33.49
CA LEU A 269 -16.77 -1.52 34.81
C LEU A 269 -17.13 -0.10 35.24
N ALA A 270 -17.07 0.88 34.34
CA ALA A 270 -17.48 2.25 34.61
C ALA A 270 -18.98 2.33 34.98
N ILE A 271 -19.86 1.63 34.25
CA ILE A 271 -21.29 1.53 34.59
C ILE A 271 -21.48 0.89 35.96
N TYR A 272 -20.80 -0.24 36.21
CA TYR A 272 -20.90 -0.95 37.49
C TYR A 272 -20.51 -0.06 38.66
N ILE A 273 -19.37 0.65 38.54
CA ILE A 273 -18.90 1.58 39.56
C ILE A 273 -19.95 2.68 39.78
N GLY A 274 -20.44 3.30 38.70
CA GLY A 274 -21.48 4.33 38.74
C GLY A 274 -22.77 3.91 39.44
N ILE A 275 -23.22 2.67 39.25
CA ILE A 275 -24.41 2.14 39.93
C ILE A 275 -24.11 1.82 41.40
N SER A 276 -22.94 1.26 41.69
CA SER A 276 -22.58 0.77 43.04
C SER A 276 -22.32 1.87 44.07
N SER A 277 -21.90 3.04 43.62
CA SER A 277 -21.52 4.17 44.48
C SER A 277 -22.71 4.98 45.00
N GLY A 278 -23.90 4.87 44.40
CA GLY A 278 -25.13 5.54 44.85
C GLY A 278 -25.17 7.07 44.70
N ASP A 279 -24.02 7.74 44.71
CA ASP A 279 -23.83 9.19 44.53
C ASP A 279 -23.23 9.55 43.16
N GLU A 280 -23.21 10.86 42.86
CA GLU A 280 -22.51 11.49 41.74
C GLU A 280 -21.03 11.07 41.79
N VAL A 281 -20.66 10.02 41.05
CA VAL A 281 -19.29 9.53 41.02
C VAL A 281 -18.41 10.65 40.51
N ASP A 282 -17.49 11.09 41.35
CA ASP A 282 -16.40 11.93 40.91
C ASP A 282 -15.44 11.10 40.07
N ILE A 283 -15.79 10.95 38.78
CA ILE A 283 -15.01 10.19 37.79
C ILE A 283 -13.58 10.74 37.71
N GLU A 284 -13.39 12.02 38.04
CA GLU A 284 -12.09 12.67 38.04
C GLU A 284 -11.15 12.10 39.11
N ASN A 285 -11.71 11.60 40.23
CA ASN A 285 -10.98 11.08 41.39
C ASN A 285 -10.96 9.55 41.48
N LEU A 286 -11.41 8.83 40.45
CA LEU A 286 -11.26 7.39 40.36
C LEU A 286 -9.78 7.01 40.23
N ARG A 287 -9.22 6.58 41.37
CA ARG A 287 -7.84 6.12 41.48
C ARG A 287 -7.77 4.63 41.21
N PRO A 288 -6.81 4.15 40.40
CA PRO A 288 -6.62 2.71 40.22
C PRO A 288 -6.43 1.99 41.56
N SER A 289 -5.69 2.56 42.51
CA SER A 289 -5.44 1.92 43.82
C SER A 289 -6.67 1.77 44.70
N SER A 290 -7.71 2.60 44.53
CA SER A 290 -8.93 2.53 45.35
C SER A 290 -9.89 1.44 44.89
N HIS A 291 -9.73 0.91 43.67
CA HIS A 291 -10.59 -0.13 43.12
C HIS A 291 -9.76 -1.30 42.59
N ILE A 292 -9.77 -2.41 43.33
CA ILE A 292 -9.01 -3.63 42.97
C ILE A 292 -9.29 -4.11 41.54
N ALA A 293 -10.52 -3.95 41.04
CA ALA A 293 -10.90 -4.32 39.68
C ALA A 293 -10.21 -3.44 38.62
N LEU A 294 -10.15 -2.12 38.83
CA LEU A 294 -9.44 -1.19 37.95
C LEU A 294 -7.94 -1.48 37.98
N PHE A 295 -7.34 -1.56 39.16
CA PHE A 295 -5.91 -1.90 39.29
C PHE A 295 -5.55 -3.20 38.55
N THR A 296 -6.34 -4.26 38.76
CA THR A 296 -6.17 -5.54 38.06
C THR A 296 -6.26 -5.38 36.54
N LEU A 297 -7.22 -4.60 36.05
CA LEU A 297 -7.37 -4.34 34.61
C LEU A 297 -6.14 -3.63 34.02
N TYR A 298 -5.58 -2.64 34.73
CA TYR A 298 -4.36 -1.94 34.31
C TYR A 298 -3.13 -2.88 34.31
N VAL A 299 -2.95 -3.70 35.35
CA VAL A 299 -1.84 -4.68 35.42
C VAL A 299 -1.95 -5.73 34.31
N VAL A 300 -3.14 -6.29 34.08
CA VAL A 300 -3.37 -7.24 32.99
C VAL A 300 -3.10 -6.58 31.62
N SER A 301 -3.52 -5.32 31.45
CA SER A 301 -3.26 -4.56 30.22
C SER A 301 -1.79 -4.31 29.97
N SER A 302 -1.05 -3.86 30.99
CA SER A 302 0.39 -3.68 30.89
C SER A 302 1.08 -4.99 30.54
N GLY A 303 0.72 -6.09 31.22
CA GLY A 303 1.29 -7.41 30.96
C GLY A 303 1.02 -7.91 29.54
N TYR A 304 -0.19 -7.73 29.03
CA TYR A 304 -0.54 -8.08 27.65
C TYR A 304 0.30 -7.28 26.64
N LEU A 305 0.37 -5.95 26.79
CA LEU A 305 1.11 -5.08 25.87
C LEU A 305 2.61 -5.38 25.88
N LEU A 306 3.19 -5.68 27.05
CA LEU A 306 4.57 -6.11 27.18
C LEU A 306 4.81 -7.40 26.39
N ALA A 307 3.98 -8.42 26.63
CA ALA A 307 4.08 -9.71 25.96
C ALA A 307 3.90 -9.57 24.44
N ALA A 308 2.88 -8.84 23.98
CA ALA A 308 2.62 -8.59 22.57
C ALA A 308 3.79 -7.85 21.91
N GLY A 309 4.32 -6.81 22.55
CA GLY A 309 5.49 -6.06 22.08
C GLY A 309 6.74 -6.94 21.94
N LEU A 310 7.07 -7.74 22.96
CA LEU A 310 8.23 -8.65 22.95
C LEU A 310 8.08 -9.78 21.92
N ILE A 311 6.91 -10.42 21.86
CA ILE A 311 6.62 -11.48 20.88
C ILE A 311 6.69 -10.89 19.46
N GLY A 312 6.08 -9.72 19.23
CA GLY A 312 6.13 -9.01 17.97
C GLY A 312 7.57 -8.70 17.52
N TRP A 313 8.38 -8.13 18.40
CA TRP A 313 9.78 -7.82 18.14
C TRP A 313 10.61 -9.08 17.82
N SER A 314 10.47 -10.14 18.62
CA SER A 314 11.19 -11.40 18.41
C SER A 314 10.83 -12.04 17.07
N ALA A 315 9.53 -12.06 16.71
CA ALA A 315 9.05 -12.58 15.44
C ALA A 315 9.56 -11.73 14.25
N LEU A 316 9.60 -10.40 14.40
CA LEU A 316 10.09 -9.50 13.38
C LEU A 316 11.60 -9.64 13.14
N ILE A 317 12.40 -9.82 14.20
CA ILE A 317 13.84 -10.07 14.10
C ILE A 317 14.10 -11.40 13.39
N ARG A 318 13.37 -12.46 13.77
CA ARG A 318 13.47 -13.77 13.10
C ARG A 318 13.12 -13.67 11.61
N PHE A 319 12.04 -12.94 11.28
CA PHE A 319 11.65 -12.70 9.90
C PHE A 319 12.74 -11.98 9.10
N ARG A 320 13.33 -10.90 9.65
CA ARG A 320 14.41 -10.16 8.98
C ARG A 320 15.68 -11.00 8.79
N ARG A 321 16.02 -11.87 9.75
CA ARG A 321 17.16 -12.79 9.64
C ARG A 321 16.93 -13.90 8.61
N ALA A 322 15.70 -14.33 8.43
CA ALA A 322 15.33 -15.37 7.46
C ALA A 322 15.34 -14.87 6.01
N GLN A 323 15.45 -13.56 5.75
CA GLN A 323 15.50 -13.01 4.40
C GLN A 323 16.93 -13.16 3.82
N PRO A 324 17.15 -14.03 2.81
CA PRO A 324 18.49 -14.41 2.34
C PRO A 324 19.28 -13.33 1.57
N GLY A 325 18.94 -12.04 1.69
CA GLY A 325 19.46 -10.98 0.82
C GLY A 325 19.86 -9.67 1.50
N ALA A 326 19.67 -9.52 2.82
CA ALA A 326 19.99 -8.26 3.50
C ALA A 326 21.50 -8.06 3.77
N THR A 327 22.32 -9.09 3.59
CA THR A 327 23.77 -9.07 3.89
C THR A 327 24.70 -9.03 2.67
N SER A 328 24.20 -8.92 1.44
CA SER A 328 25.05 -8.88 0.24
C SER A 328 24.82 -7.69 -0.69
N SER A 329 24.53 -6.52 -0.12
CA SER A 329 24.89 -5.24 -0.76
C SER A 329 26.17 -4.64 -0.15
N ALA A 330 26.84 -5.37 0.75
CA ALA A 330 28.19 -5.04 1.19
C ALA A 330 29.14 -5.32 0.03
N SER A 331 29.51 -4.23 -0.65
CA SER A 331 30.68 -4.08 -1.52
C SER A 331 30.96 -5.23 -2.47
N VAL A 332 30.79 -5.01 -3.78
CA VAL A 332 31.70 -5.61 -4.75
C VAL A 332 33.10 -5.10 -4.39
N PRO A 333 33.99 -5.90 -3.77
CA PRO A 333 35.37 -5.50 -3.53
C PRO A 333 36.12 -5.93 -4.78
N GLY A 334 36.09 -5.10 -5.82
CA GLY A 334 36.64 -5.54 -7.10
C GLY A 334 36.35 -4.67 -8.32
N SER A 335 36.21 -3.35 -8.18
CA SER A 335 36.71 -2.47 -9.25
C SER A 335 38.16 -2.19 -8.89
N GLY A 336 39.02 -3.13 -9.28
CA GLY A 336 40.45 -2.97 -9.16
C GLY A 336 40.89 -1.70 -9.87
N LYS A 337 41.62 -0.86 -9.13
CA LYS A 337 42.73 -0.10 -9.70
C LYS A 337 43.68 -1.10 -10.38
N ALA A 338 43.48 -1.31 -11.68
CA ALA A 338 44.55 -1.69 -12.61
C ALA A 338 44.83 -0.40 -13.41
N VAL A 339 45.85 0.34 -13.02
CA VAL A 339 47.16 0.38 -13.69
C VAL A 339 47.04 1.02 -15.07
N ASP A 340 47.56 2.25 -15.12
CA ASP A 340 48.19 2.93 -16.23
C ASP A 340 48.42 2.10 -17.51
N SER A 341 47.78 2.50 -18.61
CA SER A 341 48.37 2.64 -19.96
C SER A 341 47.25 2.81 -21.00
N ALA A 342 46.76 4.03 -21.14
CA ALA A 342 46.04 4.42 -22.35
C ALA A 342 47.07 4.60 -23.49
N PRO A 343 46.98 3.88 -24.62
CA PRO A 343 47.64 4.31 -25.84
C PRO A 343 46.95 5.59 -26.35
N SER A 344 47.78 6.53 -26.81
CA SER A 344 47.40 7.82 -27.39
C SER A 344 46.18 7.75 -28.32
N PRO A 345 45.35 8.80 -28.36
CA PRO A 345 44.23 8.88 -29.29
C PRO A 345 44.74 8.82 -30.73
N VAL A 346 44.34 7.78 -31.46
CA VAL A 346 44.50 7.68 -32.90
C VAL A 346 43.74 8.85 -33.53
N LYS A 347 44.50 9.74 -34.14
CA LYS A 347 44.05 10.89 -34.93
C LYS A 347 43.11 10.36 -36.03
N PRO A 348 41.89 10.91 -36.19
CA PRO A 348 40.99 10.48 -37.26
C PRO A 348 41.63 10.76 -38.62
N SER A 349 41.86 9.70 -39.38
CA SER A 349 42.31 9.75 -40.76
C SER A 349 41.26 10.49 -41.59
N ILE A 350 41.67 11.62 -42.17
CA ILE A 350 40.92 12.36 -43.18
C ILE A 350 40.63 11.40 -44.34
N PRO A 351 39.39 11.30 -44.84
CA PRO A 351 39.10 10.57 -46.07
C PRO A 351 39.94 11.16 -47.21
N GLN A 352 40.75 10.31 -47.87
CA GLN A 352 41.46 10.68 -49.09
C GLN A 352 40.48 11.30 -50.09
N GLN A 353 40.82 12.50 -50.57
CA GLN A 353 40.18 13.12 -51.71
C GLN A 353 40.22 12.15 -52.90
N VAL A 354 39.04 11.86 -53.44
CA VAL A 354 38.88 11.20 -54.73
C VAL A 354 39.52 12.10 -55.80
N PRO A 355 40.43 11.59 -56.64
CA PRO A 355 41.02 12.38 -57.72
C PRO A 355 39.95 12.79 -58.75
N PRO A 356 40.07 13.98 -59.35
CA PRO A 356 39.12 14.46 -60.34
C PRO A 356 39.15 13.60 -61.60
N LEU A 357 37.96 13.33 -62.15
CA LEU A 357 37.77 12.71 -63.45
C LEU A 357 38.52 13.49 -64.55
N PRO A 358 39.20 12.81 -65.49
CA PRO A 358 39.80 13.47 -66.64
C PRO A 358 38.72 14.09 -67.56
N PRO A 359 39.05 15.20 -68.23
CA PRO A 359 38.14 15.86 -69.16
C PRO A 359 37.86 14.96 -70.37
N THR A 360 36.59 14.67 -70.61
CA THR A 360 36.10 14.17 -71.90
C THR A 360 36.09 15.31 -72.89
N ASP A 361 37.17 15.45 -73.65
CA ASP A 361 37.18 16.21 -74.89
C ASP A 361 37.75 15.36 -76.03
N ALA A 362 37.04 15.43 -77.16
CA ALA A 362 37.47 15.19 -78.53
C ALA A 362 37.79 13.75 -78.97
N LEU A 363 36.76 13.08 -79.49
CA LEU A 363 36.89 12.29 -80.72
C LEU A 363 35.95 12.91 -81.78
N ASN A 364 36.55 13.73 -82.64
CA ASN A 364 36.20 13.93 -84.04
C ASN A 364 37.51 13.97 -84.82
#